data_AF-A0A1H2U4Y0-F1
#
_entry.id   AF-A0A1H2U4Y0-F1
#
_cell.length_a   1.000
_cell.length_b   1.000
_cell.length_c   1.000
_cell.angle_alpha   90.00
_cell.angle_beta   90.00
_cell.angle_gamma   90.00
#
_symmetry.space_group_name_H-M   'P 1'
#
loop_
_entity.id
_entity.type
_entity.pdbx_description
1 polymer ?
#
loop_
_entity_poly.entity_id
_entity_poly.type
_entity_poly.pdbx_seq_one_letter_code
_entity_poly.pdbx_strand_id
1 'polypeptide(L)'
;MLSLVGYLLAGIMISPVTPGFLADVGFACQPDEIGVVLLTFGVGLYFSVDDLMAVRCIAVQSTIVQIALAVASGIATASFWGWSINVSLVFGLCISIASTVVLLRTLEAKGLLKSINGQIVVGRFIVEGLVMVLVLILYEVLTQAHVARAARLFIAISDTFNIRKMVEIAKTLNSSIFVILRTHNEEEAELLRKESLGTDF
;
A
#
# COMPACT_ATOMS: atom_id res chain seq x y z
N MET A 1 23.08 -12.06 -2.98
CA MET A 1 23.32 -10.61 -3.20
C MET A 1 23.86 -10.33 -4.59
N LEU A 2 24.92 -10.99 -5.06
CA LEU A 2 25.46 -10.78 -6.41
C LEU A 2 24.42 -11.03 -7.52
N SER A 3 23.56 -12.03 -7.35
CA SER A 3 22.45 -12.34 -8.26
C SER A 3 21.40 -11.22 -8.35
N LEU A 4 20.99 -10.64 -7.21
CA LEU A 4 20.01 -9.55 -7.18
C LEU A 4 20.53 -8.29 -7.87
N VAL A 5 21.79 -7.94 -7.60
CA VAL A 5 22.46 -6.81 -8.26
C VAL A 5 22.60 -7.07 -9.76
N GLY A 6 22.91 -8.32 -10.16
CA GLY A 6 22.94 -8.74 -11.56
C GLY A 6 21.59 -8.60 -12.26
N TYR A 7 20.49 -9.02 -11.62
CA TYR A 7 19.13 -8.84 -12.15
C TYR A 7 18.76 -7.36 -12.25
N LEU A 8 19.11 -6.54 -11.26
CA LEU A 8 18.87 -5.09 -11.29
C LEU A 8 19.64 -4.43 -12.43
N LEU A 9 20.93 -4.75 -12.59
CA LEU A 9 21.77 -4.23 -13.68
C LEU A 9 21.30 -4.69 -15.05
N ALA A 10 20.90 -5.96 -15.19
CA ALA A 10 20.31 -6.48 -16.41
C ALA A 10 18.99 -5.78 -16.75
N GLY A 11 18.14 -5.54 -15.75
CA GLY A 11 16.89 -4.80 -15.91
C GLY A 11 17.12 -3.35 -16.35
N ILE A 12 18.13 -2.66 -15.80
CA ILE A 12 18.54 -1.33 -16.23
C ILE A 12 19.05 -1.36 -17.69
N MET A 13 19.88 -2.34 -18.04
CA MET A 13 20.43 -2.49 -19.40
C MET A 13 19.36 -2.78 -20.46
N ILE A 14 18.32 -3.54 -20.11
CA ILE A 14 17.20 -3.90 -21.00
C ILE A 14 16.07 -2.84 -20.94
N SER A 15 16.16 -1.88 -20.01
CA SER A 15 15.17 -0.82 -19.86
C SER A 15 15.06 0.04 -21.13
N PRO A 16 13.85 0.41 -21.58
CA PRO A 16 13.64 1.25 -22.77
C PRO A 16 14.27 2.65 -22.66
N VAL A 17 14.76 3.03 -21.48
CA VAL A 17 15.45 4.30 -21.21
C VAL A 17 16.95 4.24 -21.56
N THR A 18 17.49 3.05 -21.82
CA THR A 18 18.89 2.84 -22.23
C THR A 18 18.97 2.89 -23.77
N PRO A 19 19.89 3.68 -24.38
CA PRO A 19 19.98 3.79 -25.83
C PRO A 19 20.42 2.46 -26.44
N GLY A 20 19.44 1.67 -26.93
CA GLY A 20 19.63 0.32 -27.45
C GLY A 20 18.31 -0.44 -27.60
N PHE A 21 18.40 -1.64 -28.18
CA PHE A 21 17.35 -2.62 -28.50
C PHE A 21 15.94 -2.32 -27.93
N LEU A 22 15.02 -1.86 -28.78
CA LEU A 22 13.60 -1.72 -28.41
C LEU A 22 12.99 -3.11 -28.23
N ALA A 23 12.99 -3.60 -26.99
CA ALA A 23 12.19 -4.76 -26.62
C ALA A 23 10.70 -4.38 -26.63
N ASP A 24 9.88 -5.18 -27.32
CA ASP A 24 8.43 -5.05 -27.32
C ASP A 24 7.90 -5.28 -25.90
N VAL A 25 7.56 -4.18 -25.22
CA VAL A 25 7.08 -4.16 -23.82
C VAL A 25 5.74 -4.85 -23.64
N GLY A 26 5.03 -5.21 -24.72
CA GLY A 26 3.72 -5.85 -24.66
C GLY A 26 3.72 -7.28 -24.13
N PHE A 27 4.81 -8.03 -24.25
CA PHE A 27 4.90 -9.44 -23.82
C PHE A 27 5.63 -9.64 -22.48
N ALA A 28 6.30 -8.61 -21.95
CA ALA A 28 7.09 -8.71 -20.72
C ALA A 28 6.26 -8.48 -19.44
N CYS A 29 5.07 -7.90 -19.56
CA CYS A 29 4.25 -7.45 -18.42
C CYS A 29 3.27 -8.50 -17.87
N GLN A 30 3.20 -9.69 -18.49
CA GLN A 30 2.36 -10.81 -18.04
C GLN A 30 3.08 -11.91 -17.23
N PRO A 31 4.35 -12.28 -17.53
CA PRO A 31 5.03 -13.37 -16.81
C PRO A 31 5.60 -12.99 -15.44
N ASP A 32 5.71 -11.70 -15.11
CA ASP A 32 6.27 -11.19 -13.84
C ASP A 32 5.35 -11.45 -12.65
N GLU A 33 4.03 -11.26 -12.83
CA GLU A 33 3.02 -11.48 -11.81
C GLU A 33 2.92 -12.96 -11.42
N ILE A 34 2.91 -13.85 -12.42
CA ILE A 34 2.84 -15.31 -12.22
C ILE A 34 4.10 -15.82 -11.49
N GLY A 35 5.27 -15.29 -11.82
CA GLY A 35 6.53 -15.64 -11.16
C GLY A 35 6.56 -15.30 -9.67
N VAL A 36 6.06 -14.12 -9.30
CA VAL A 36 5.96 -13.70 -7.89
C VAL A 36 4.90 -14.52 -7.14
N VAL A 37 3.76 -14.81 -7.75
CA VAL A 37 2.71 -15.64 -7.13
C VAL A 37 3.22 -17.05 -6.86
N LEU A 38 3.84 -17.71 -7.84
CA LEU A 38 4.41 -19.06 -7.67
C LEU A 38 5.53 -19.10 -6.63
N LEU A 39 6.33 -18.03 -6.54
CA LEU A 39 7.38 -17.88 -5.54
C LEU A 39 6.80 -17.75 -4.13
N THR A 40 5.82 -16.86 -3.96
CA THR A 40 5.20 -16.59 -2.65
C THR A 40 4.40 -17.81 -2.19
N PHE A 41 3.76 -18.52 -3.12
CA PHE A 41 3.09 -19.79 -2.87
C PHE A 41 4.06 -20.92 -2.52
N GLY A 42 5.17 -21.06 -3.26
CA GLY A 42 6.20 -22.06 -2.99
C GLY A 42 6.83 -21.90 -1.60
N VAL A 43 7.08 -20.67 -1.17
CA VAL A 43 7.54 -20.40 0.20
C VAL A 43 6.45 -20.74 1.23
N GLY A 44 5.18 -20.46 0.93
CA GLY A 44 4.05 -20.85 1.77
C GLY A 44 3.96 -22.36 2.00
N LEU A 45 4.27 -23.18 0.99
CA LEU A 45 4.26 -24.65 1.11
C LEU A 45 5.41 -25.21 1.97
N TYR A 46 6.54 -24.50 2.05
CA TYR A 46 7.70 -24.93 2.84
C TYR A 46 7.58 -24.62 4.33
N PHE A 47 6.61 -23.79 4.73
CA PHE A 47 6.46 -23.32 6.10
C PHE A 47 5.18 -23.89 6.71
N SER A 48 5.30 -24.71 7.76
CA SER A 48 4.12 -25.19 8.48
C SER A 48 3.60 -24.14 9.45
N VAL A 49 2.30 -24.16 9.72
CA VAL A 49 1.68 -23.41 10.82
C VAL A 49 2.32 -23.79 12.16
N ASP A 50 2.76 -25.04 12.31
CA ASP A 50 3.46 -25.51 13.51
C ASP A 50 4.80 -24.81 13.73
N ASP A 51 5.56 -24.59 12.65
CA ASP A 51 6.84 -23.86 12.70
C ASP A 51 6.62 -22.40 13.12
N LEU A 52 5.52 -21.79 12.67
CA LEU A 52 5.12 -20.44 13.10
C LEU A 52 4.75 -20.42 14.59
N MET A 53 3.99 -21.41 15.06
CA MET A 53 3.58 -21.51 16.46
C MET A 53 4.75 -21.75 17.40
N ALA A 54 5.79 -22.45 16.96
CA ALA A 54 7.03 -22.65 17.72
C ALA A 54 7.77 -21.33 18.01
N VAL A 55 7.74 -20.36 17.08
CA VAL A 55 8.49 -19.09 17.20
C VAL A 55 7.61 -17.87 17.47
N ARG A 56 6.29 -18.04 17.62
CA ARG A 56 5.30 -16.94 17.66
C ARG A 56 5.64 -15.82 18.64
N CYS A 57 6.11 -16.17 19.84
CA CYS A 57 6.37 -15.18 20.89
C CYS A 57 7.54 -14.27 20.47
N ILE A 58 8.61 -14.88 19.95
CA ILE A 58 9.82 -14.20 19.50
C ILE A 58 9.51 -13.38 18.23
N ALA A 59 8.82 -13.98 17.26
CA ALA A 59 8.48 -13.34 15.99
C ALA A 59 7.57 -12.11 16.20
N VAL A 60 6.51 -12.23 17.01
CA VAL A 60 5.56 -11.13 17.25
C VAL A 60 6.24 -9.99 18.01
N GLN A 61 6.96 -10.29 19.10
CA GLN A 61 7.63 -9.25 19.89
C GLN A 61 8.69 -8.52 19.06
N SER A 62 9.50 -9.25 18.29
CA SER A 62 10.53 -8.65 17.43
C SER A 62 9.91 -7.73 16.37
N THR A 63 8.80 -8.15 15.76
CA THR A 63 8.07 -7.36 14.75
C THR A 63 7.55 -6.06 15.34
N ILE A 64 6.85 -6.12 16.47
CA ILE A 64 6.27 -4.92 17.11
C ILE A 64 7.35 -3.91 17.48
N VAL A 65 8.44 -4.38 18.09
CA VAL A 65 9.56 -3.52 18.50
C VAL A 65 10.24 -2.88 17.29
N GLN A 66 10.48 -3.64 16.23
CA GLN A 66 11.08 -3.12 15.00
C GLN A 66 10.18 -2.08 14.33
N ILE A 67 8.88 -2.36 14.16
CA ILE A 67 7.93 -1.42 13.53
C ILE A 67 7.89 -0.13 14.35
N ALA A 68 7.77 -0.21 15.67
CA ALA A 68 7.78 0.96 16.54
C ALA A 68 9.07 1.78 16.39
N LEU A 69 10.22 1.12 16.32
CA LEU A 69 11.51 1.78 16.14
C LEU A 69 11.65 2.43 14.74
N ALA A 70 11.19 1.74 13.70
CA ALA A 70 11.20 2.24 12.33
C ALA A 70 10.30 3.48 12.20
N VAL A 71 9.08 3.42 12.72
CA VAL A 71 8.14 4.55 12.73
C VAL A 71 8.70 5.72 13.53
N ALA A 72 9.26 5.46 14.72
CA ALA A 72 9.89 6.51 15.52
C ALA A 72 11.06 7.18 14.77
N SER A 73 11.90 6.40 14.09
CA SER A 73 13.00 6.93 13.27
C SER A 73 12.51 7.75 12.08
N GLY A 74 11.43 7.32 11.43
CA GLY A 74 10.79 8.05 10.34
C GLY A 74 10.18 9.37 10.81
N ILE A 75 9.48 9.35 11.95
CA ILE A 75 8.92 10.57 12.55
C ILE A 75 10.02 11.56 12.95
N ALA A 76 11.11 11.07 13.56
CA ALA A 76 12.24 11.91 13.94
C ALA A 76 12.88 12.59 12.72
N THR A 77 13.08 11.84 11.64
CA THR A 77 13.66 12.36 10.39
C THR A 77 12.71 13.35 9.69
N ALA A 78 11.43 13.02 9.60
CA ALA A 78 10.42 13.88 8.97
C ALA A 78 10.18 15.18 9.77
N SER A 79 10.27 15.11 11.10
CA SER A 79 10.19 16.30 11.97
C SER A 79 11.39 17.23 11.77
N PHE A 80 12.58 16.68 11.48
CA PHE A 80 13.76 17.45 11.10
C PHE A 80 13.56 18.22 9.79
N TRP A 81 12.73 17.70 8.88
CA TRP A 81 12.32 18.40 7.66
C TRP A 81 11.08 19.29 7.82
N GLY A 82 10.55 19.42 9.04
CA GLY A 82 9.37 20.25 9.33
C GLY A 82 8.06 19.69 8.77
N TRP A 83 7.99 18.39 8.50
CA TRP A 83 6.78 17.76 7.97
C TRP A 83 5.68 17.63 9.02
N SER A 84 4.42 17.65 8.57
CA SER A 84 3.27 17.46 9.45
C SER A 84 3.23 16.05 10.03
N ILE A 85 2.64 15.89 11.22
CA ILE A 85 2.62 14.60 11.94
C ILE A 85 2.00 13.47 11.11
N ASN A 86 0.99 13.78 10.29
CA ASN A 86 0.34 12.81 9.42
C ASN A 86 1.29 12.28 8.33
N VAL A 87 2.08 13.17 7.72
CA VAL A 87 3.07 12.81 6.70
C VAL A 87 4.23 12.05 7.34
N SER A 88 4.67 12.48 8.52
CA SER A 88 5.74 11.82 9.29
C SER A 88 5.38 10.39 9.69
N LEU A 89 4.11 10.14 10.05
CA LEU A 89 3.62 8.80 10.41
C LEU A 89 3.58 7.87 9.19
N VAL A 90 3.04 8.35 8.07
CA VAL A 90 3.03 7.59 6.79
C VAL A 90 4.45 7.28 6.34
N PHE A 91 5.36 8.26 6.41
CA PHE A 91 6.76 8.08 6.07
C PHE A 91 7.44 7.03 6.97
N GLY A 92 7.19 7.06 8.28
CA GLY A 92 7.68 6.05 9.21
C GLY A 92 7.14 4.65 8.91
N LEU A 93 5.87 4.52 8.52
CA LEU A 93 5.29 3.26 8.08
C LEU A 93 5.94 2.76 6.78
N CYS A 94 6.22 3.65 5.82
CA CYS A 94 6.92 3.29 4.59
C CYS A 94 8.33 2.75 4.88
N ILE A 95 9.08 3.39 5.80
CA ILE A 95 10.41 2.91 6.23
C ILE A 95 10.33 1.54 6.89
N SER A 96 9.22 1.24 7.57
CA SER A 96 9.05 -0.02 8.27
C SER A 96 8.88 -1.23 7.33
N ILE A 97 8.60 -1.04 6.04
CA ILE A 97 8.37 -2.16 5.11
C ILE A 97 9.69 -2.89 4.82
N ALA A 98 9.79 -4.14 5.27
CA ALA A 98 10.89 -5.02 4.89
C ALA A 98 10.68 -5.68 3.51
N SER A 99 11.77 -5.95 2.79
CA SER A 99 11.75 -6.73 1.54
C SER A 99 11.70 -8.24 1.85
N THR A 100 10.49 -8.72 2.16
CA THR A 100 10.22 -10.11 2.58
C THR A 100 10.61 -11.12 1.51
N VAL A 101 10.19 -10.91 0.26
CA VAL A 101 10.48 -11.82 -0.87
C VAL A 101 11.98 -12.01 -1.10
N VAL A 102 12.76 -10.92 -1.07
CA VAL A 102 14.21 -10.97 -1.33
C VAL A 102 14.94 -11.69 -0.21
N LEU A 103 14.55 -11.47 1.06
CA LEU A 103 15.20 -12.16 2.17
C LEU A 103 14.85 -13.65 2.19
N LEU A 104 13.60 -14.00 1.93
CA LEU A 104 13.15 -15.40 1.83
C LEU A 104 13.94 -16.15 0.76
N ARG A 105 14.08 -15.58 -0.44
CA ARG A 105 14.92 -16.12 -1.52
C ARG A 105 16.38 -16.27 -1.11
N THR A 106 16.91 -15.32 -0.33
CA THR A 106 18.29 -15.39 0.16
C THR A 106 18.47 -16.49 1.21
N LEU A 107 17.46 -16.73 2.05
CA LEU A 107 17.47 -17.77 3.07
C LEU A 107 17.33 -19.17 2.44
N GLU A 108 16.49 -19.28 1.42
CA GLU A 108 16.32 -20.47 0.58
C GLU A 108 17.62 -20.81 -0.15
N ALA A 109 18.24 -19.83 -0.82
CA ALA A 109 19.51 -20.02 -1.53
C ALA A 109 20.67 -20.44 -0.61
N LYS A 110 20.59 -20.10 0.67
CA LYS A 110 21.57 -20.54 1.70
C LYS A 110 21.18 -21.85 2.39
N GLY A 111 20.02 -22.43 2.08
CA GLY A 111 19.51 -23.64 2.74
C GLY A 111 19.14 -23.45 4.22
N LEU A 112 18.96 -22.19 4.68
CA LEU A 112 18.78 -21.86 6.10
C LEU A 112 17.31 -21.85 6.55
N LEU A 113 16.36 -22.11 5.65
CA LEU A 113 14.92 -22.06 5.95
C LEU A 113 14.50 -22.98 7.11
N LYS A 114 15.11 -24.16 7.23
CA LYS A 114 14.79 -25.14 8.29
C LYS A 114 15.57 -24.92 9.60
N SER A 115 16.46 -23.92 9.65
CA SER A 115 17.18 -23.60 10.88
C SER A 115 16.28 -22.83 11.84
N ILE A 116 16.56 -22.89 13.15
CA ILE A 116 15.82 -22.12 14.17
C ILE A 116 15.79 -20.63 13.82
N ASN A 117 16.93 -20.09 13.37
CA ASN A 117 17.06 -18.69 12.97
C ASN A 117 16.26 -18.40 11.69
N GLY A 118 16.21 -19.36 10.77
CA GLY A 118 15.40 -19.27 9.56
C GLY A 118 13.91 -19.17 9.88
N GLN A 119 13.41 -20.05 10.76
CA GLN A 119 12.02 -20.04 11.18
C GLN A 119 11.63 -18.77 11.91
N ILE A 120 12.49 -18.23 12.77
CA ILE A 120 12.27 -16.93 13.43
C ILE A 120 12.15 -15.80 12.41
N VAL A 121 13.05 -15.76 11.42
CA VAL A 121 13.08 -14.72 10.38
C VAL A 121 11.83 -14.80 9.49
N VAL A 122 11.46 -16.00 9.04
CA VAL A 122 10.24 -16.21 8.23
C VAL A 122 9.00 -15.86 9.05
N GLY A 123 8.92 -16.31 10.30
CA GLY A 123 7.80 -16.04 11.19
C GLY A 123 7.62 -14.54 11.44
N ARG A 124 8.72 -13.80 11.64
CA ARG A 124 8.70 -12.33 11.72
C ARG A 124 8.10 -11.72 10.46
N PHE A 125 8.49 -12.16 9.26
CA PHE A 125 7.94 -11.61 8.01
C PHE A 125 6.46 -11.88 7.79
N ILE A 126 5.98 -13.06 8.19
CA ILE A 126 4.56 -13.38 8.12
C ILE A 126 3.77 -12.43 9.03
N VAL A 127 4.23 -12.24 10.28
CA VAL A 127 3.60 -11.32 11.24
C VAL A 127 3.69 -9.87 10.74
N GLU A 128 4.84 -9.45 10.24
CA GLU A 128 5.06 -8.10 9.69
C GLU A 128 4.10 -7.83 8.52
N GLY A 129 3.97 -8.77 7.58
CA GLY A 129 3.04 -8.66 6.46
C GLY A 129 1.58 -8.52 6.92
N LEU A 130 1.14 -9.33 7.88
CA LEU A 130 -0.22 -9.25 8.43
C LEU A 130 -0.49 -7.91 9.14
N VAL A 131 0.47 -7.45 9.96
CA VAL A 131 0.38 -6.16 10.65
C VAL A 131 0.32 -5.03 9.63
N MET A 132 1.14 -5.06 8.59
CA MET A 132 1.15 -4.00 7.56
C MET A 132 -0.15 -3.96 6.76
N VAL A 133 -0.73 -5.10 6.40
CA VAL A 133 -2.06 -5.15 5.77
C VAL A 133 -3.11 -4.51 6.69
N LEU A 134 -3.11 -4.86 7.99
CA LEU A 134 -4.04 -4.27 8.95
C LEU A 134 -3.84 -2.75 9.10
N VAL A 135 -2.59 -2.29 9.18
CA VAL A 135 -2.26 -0.87 9.29
C VAL A 135 -2.68 -0.10 8.04
N LEU A 136 -2.46 -0.65 6.84
CA LEU A 136 -2.89 -0.03 5.59
C LEU A 136 -4.41 0.11 5.53
N ILE A 137 -5.15 -0.96 5.87
CA ILE A 137 -6.62 -0.92 5.93
C ILE A 137 -7.08 0.12 6.96
N LEU A 138 -6.48 0.13 8.16
CA LEU A 138 -6.86 1.09 9.20
C LEU A 138 -6.53 2.53 8.78
N TYR A 139 -5.40 2.75 8.12
CA TYR A 139 -5.02 4.05 7.59
C TYR A 139 -5.99 4.54 6.51
N GLU A 140 -6.37 3.68 5.56
CA GLU A 140 -7.38 3.98 4.54
C GLU A 140 -8.75 4.27 5.17
N VAL A 141 -9.16 3.49 6.17
CA VAL A 141 -10.41 3.74 6.90
C VAL A 141 -10.34 5.05 7.69
N LEU A 142 -9.21 5.39 8.30
CA LEU A 142 -9.06 6.63 9.08
C LEU A 142 -8.99 7.89 8.19
N THR A 143 -8.42 7.77 6.99
CA THR A 143 -8.42 8.82 5.97
C THR A 143 -9.77 8.94 5.27
N GLN A 144 -10.47 7.84 5.00
CA GLN A 144 -11.85 7.86 4.52
C GLN A 144 -12.83 8.37 5.60
N ALA A 145 -12.59 8.08 6.88
CA ALA A 145 -13.35 8.68 7.98
C ALA A 145 -13.14 10.20 8.09
N HIS A 146 -12.03 10.74 7.57
CA HIS A 146 -11.87 12.19 7.39
C HIS A 146 -12.71 12.76 6.24
N VAL A 147 -13.25 11.94 5.32
CA VAL A 147 -14.35 12.36 4.42
C VAL A 147 -15.61 12.68 5.22
N ALA A 148 -15.84 12.03 6.36
CA ALA A 148 -16.95 12.38 7.25
C ALA A 148 -16.77 13.75 7.96
N ARG A 149 -15.58 14.37 7.87
CA ARG A 149 -15.32 15.76 8.27
C ARG A 149 -15.00 16.67 7.09
N ALA A 150 -14.99 16.15 5.86
CA ALA A 150 -14.76 16.97 4.69
C ALA A 150 -15.87 18.01 4.62
N ALA A 151 -15.48 19.29 4.68
CA ALA A 151 -16.42 20.39 4.52
C ALA A 151 -16.82 20.56 3.05
N ARG A 152 -15.98 20.09 2.11
CA ARG A 152 -16.21 20.21 0.66
C ARG A 152 -15.85 18.93 -0.08
N LEU A 153 -16.76 18.43 -0.92
CA LEU A 153 -16.56 17.29 -1.83
C LEU A 153 -16.65 17.81 -3.26
N PHE A 154 -15.55 17.72 -4.02
CA PHE A 154 -15.51 18.19 -5.42
C PHE A 154 -15.66 16.99 -6.36
N ILE A 155 -16.71 16.96 -7.16
CA ILE A 155 -16.97 15.88 -8.13
C ILE A 155 -16.88 16.47 -9.53
N ALA A 156 -15.87 16.02 -10.29
CA ALA A 156 -15.57 16.51 -11.64
C ALA A 156 -15.78 15.42 -12.70
N ILE A 157 -16.83 14.61 -12.54
CA ILE A 157 -17.18 13.50 -13.44
C ILE A 157 -18.50 13.85 -14.13
N SER A 158 -18.64 13.58 -15.43
CA SER A 158 -19.80 13.96 -16.26
C SER A 158 -20.94 12.93 -16.30
N ASP A 159 -20.97 11.97 -15.37
CA ASP A 159 -21.96 10.89 -15.36
C ASP A 159 -23.00 11.09 -14.24
N THR A 160 -24.18 11.54 -14.64
CA THR A 160 -25.30 11.94 -13.77
C THR A 160 -25.78 10.81 -12.83
N PHE A 161 -25.65 9.53 -13.22
CA PHE A 161 -26.15 8.41 -12.41
C PHE A 161 -25.19 8.06 -11.26
N ASN A 162 -23.89 8.08 -11.52
CA ASN A 162 -22.86 7.79 -10.53
C ASN A 162 -22.70 8.93 -9.52
N ILE A 163 -22.91 10.18 -9.94
CA ILE A 163 -22.91 11.36 -9.06
C ILE A 163 -23.97 11.23 -7.98
N ARG A 164 -25.20 10.80 -8.32
CA ARG A 164 -26.30 10.69 -7.35
C ARG A 164 -25.95 9.71 -6.22
N LYS A 165 -25.43 8.53 -6.55
CA LYS A 165 -25.00 7.53 -5.56
C LYS A 165 -23.84 8.03 -4.70
N MET A 166 -22.86 8.69 -5.31
CA MET A 166 -21.72 9.27 -4.58
C MET A 166 -22.16 10.36 -3.60
N VAL A 167 -23.08 11.25 -4.02
CA VAL A 167 -23.63 12.31 -3.17
C VAL A 167 -24.49 11.74 -2.04
N GLU A 168 -25.28 10.71 -2.31
CA GLU A 168 -26.11 10.04 -1.31
C GLU A 168 -25.27 9.34 -0.24
N ILE A 169 -24.23 8.61 -0.65
CA ILE A 169 -23.28 7.97 0.27
C ILE A 169 -22.54 9.05 1.09
N ALA A 170 -22.06 10.12 0.44
CA ALA A 170 -21.37 11.22 1.10
C ALA A 170 -22.24 11.95 2.13
N LYS A 171 -23.51 12.23 1.81
CA LYS A 171 -24.47 12.85 2.74
C LYS A 171 -24.90 11.91 3.87
N THR A 172 -24.93 10.59 3.63
CA THR A 172 -25.17 9.59 4.69
C THR A 172 -24.01 9.52 5.68
N LEU A 173 -22.77 9.69 5.20
CA LEU A 173 -21.56 9.73 6.02
C LEU A 173 -21.36 11.07 6.73
N ASN A 174 -21.74 12.20 6.12
CA ASN A 174 -21.67 13.54 6.70
C ASN A 174 -22.75 14.46 6.11
N SER A 175 -23.78 14.77 6.90
CA SER A 175 -24.90 15.62 6.49
C SER A 175 -24.53 17.08 6.20
N SER A 176 -23.32 17.52 6.59
CA SER A 176 -22.82 18.89 6.43
C SER A 176 -21.79 19.05 5.29
N ILE A 177 -21.56 18.02 4.47
CA ILE A 177 -20.60 18.06 3.36
C ILE A 177 -21.13 18.95 2.22
N PHE A 178 -20.38 20.00 1.85
CA PHE A 178 -20.74 20.90 0.75
C PHE A 178 -20.23 20.31 -0.57
N VAL A 179 -21.14 19.82 -1.42
CA VAL A 179 -20.76 19.20 -2.70
C VAL A 179 -20.65 20.30 -3.76
N ILE A 180 -19.50 20.36 -4.45
CA ILE A 180 -19.28 21.22 -5.60
C ILE A 180 -19.19 20.32 -6.83
N LEU A 181 -20.08 20.57 -7.78
CA LEU A 181 -20.19 19.83 -9.03
C LEU A 181 -19.75 20.75 -10.17
N ARG A 182 -18.96 20.22 -11.10
CA ARG A 182 -18.68 20.92 -12.36
C ARG A 182 -19.66 20.41 -13.41
N THR A 183 -20.73 21.17 -13.65
CA THR A 183 -21.72 20.86 -14.68
C THR A 183 -21.35 21.57 -15.99
N HIS A 184 -21.56 20.92 -17.12
CA HIS A 184 -21.38 21.56 -18.44
C HIS A 184 -22.73 22.02 -19.03
N ASN A 185 -23.82 22.00 -18.24
CA ASN A 185 -25.18 22.18 -18.72
C ASN A 185 -26.02 23.01 -17.73
N GLU A 186 -26.54 24.16 -18.18
CA GLU A 186 -27.28 25.11 -17.34
C GLU A 186 -28.59 24.54 -16.76
N GLU A 187 -29.24 23.58 -17.42
CA GLU A 187 -30.47 22.94 -16.92
C GLU A 187 -30.23 22.00 -15.71
N GLU A 188 -29.07 21.32 -15.63
CA GLU A 188 -28.74 20.44 -14.48
C GLU A 188 -28.34 21.26 -13.24
N ALA A 189 -27.73 22.43 -13.45
CA ALA A 189 -27.39 23.40 -12.40
C ALA A 189 -28.63 23.88 -11.63
N GLU A 190 -29.74 24.14 -12.33
CA GLU A 190 -30.99 24.60 -11.73
C GLU A 190 -31.69 23.49 -10.92
N LEU A 191 -31.67 22.24 -11.40
CA LEU A 191 -32.21 21.08 -10.69
C LEU A 191 -31.46 20.81 -9.37
N LEU A 192 -30.13 20.97 -9.37
CA LEU A 192 -29.28 20.78 -8.18
C LEU A 192 -29.41 21.91 -7.15
N ARG A 193 -29.67 23.15 -7.60
CA ARG A 193 -30.04 24.27 -6.72
C ARG A 193 -31.42 24.08 -6.09
N LYS A 194 -32.38 23.55 -6.85
CA LYS A 194 -33.74 23.29 -6.37
C LYS A 194 -33.79 22.18 -5.31
N GLU A 195 -32.86 21.22 -5.38
CA GLU A 195 -32.69 20.15 -4.39
C GLU A 195 -31.71 20.49 -3.22
N SER A 196 -31.17 21.72 -3.17
CA SER A 196 -30.22 22.15 -2.11
C SER A 196 -28.98 21.23 -1.98
N LEU A 197 -28.45 20.74 -3.10
CA LEU A 197 -27.37 19.75 -3.16
C LEU A 197 -25.97 20.34 -3.42
N GLY A 198 -25.85 21.59 -3.87
CA GLY A 198 -24.54 22.21 -4.15
C GLY A 198 -24.63 23.57 -4.86
N THR A 199 -23.48 24.20 -5.08
CA THR A 199 -23.36 25.45 -5.86
C THR A 199 -22.33 25.26 -6.97
N ASP A 200 -22.71 25.66 -8.19
CA ASP A 200 -21.88 25.55 -9.39
C ASP A 200 -20.77 26.61 -9.44
N PHE A 201 -19.67 26.25 -10.10
CA PHE A 201 -18.66 27.15 -10.65
C PHE A 201 -18.68 27.09 -12.17
#